data_AF-A0A061N640-F1
#
_entry.id   AF-A0A061N640-F1
#
_cell.length_a   1.000
_cell.length_b   1.000
_cell.length_c   1.000
_cell.angle_alpha   90.00
_cell.angle_beta   90.00
_cell.angle_gamma   90.00
#
_symmetry.space_group_name_H-M   'P 1'
#
loop_
_entity.id
_entity.type
_entity.pdbx_description
1 polymer ?
#
loop_
_entity_poly.entity_id
_entity_poly.type
_entity_poly.pdbx_seq_one_letter_code
_entity_poly.pdbx_strand_id
1 'polypeptide(L)'
;MKTFFKAGFWKDAKEASGQPIVIEGNKPNVTIMGLEPGFRDHPEYLYRLLSNVIFTSSQVELVTPERALMTIENLVDAEQIYYASTIDRLTAAAERLIEEDNYDAARNYWNIVIWQWNLNSFSREAYTELRADAEQLLAYYES
;
A
#
# COMPACT_ATOMS: atom_id res chain seq x y z
N MET A 1 8.51 27.64 8.45
CA MET A 1 9.78 27.28 9.12
C MET A 1 9.98 25.79 8.91
N LYS A 2 10.95 25.38 8.07
CA LYS A 2 11.24 23.96 7.79
C LYS A 2 12.25 23.46 8.81
N THR A 3 11.94 22.38 9.51
CA THR A 3 12.81 21.75 10.51
C THR A 3 13.54 20.59 9.85
N PHE A 4 14.88 20.57 9.94
CA PHE A 4 15.72 19.50 9.40
C PHE A 4 15.86 18.33 10.39
N PHE A 5 16.21 17.17 9.84
CA PHE A 5 16.48 15.92 10.53
C PHE A 5 17.60 16.07 11.57
N LYS A 6 17.38 15.51 12.77
CA LYS A 6 18.40 15.45 13.84
C LYS A 6 18.74 13.98 14.09
N ALA A 7 19.89 13.55 13.57
CA ALA A 7 20.51 12.28 13.98
C ALA A 7 21.28 12.48 15.30
N GLY A 8 21.23 11.51 16.21
CA GLY A 8 21.92 11.63 17.50
C GLY A 8 22.14 10.28 18.21
N PHE A 9 23.20 10.23 19.01
CA PHE A 9 23.50 9.13 19.94
C PHE A 9 22.64 9.27 21.19
N TRP A 10 22.02 8.19 21.66
CA TRP A 10 21.34 8.16 22.96
C TRP A 10 22.06 7.24 23.95
N LYS A 11 21.88 7.54 25.24
CA LYS A 11 22.47 6.80 26.35
C LYS A 11 21.74 5.44 26.45
N ASP A 12 22.49 4.36 26.63
CA ASP A 12 22.00 2.97 26.78
C ASP A 12 21.58 2.24 25.48
N ALA A 13 22.15 2.59 24.33
CA ALA A 13 21.95 1.90 23.05
C ALA A 13 22.59 0.48 22.92
N LYS A 14 22.88 -0.20 24.04
CA LYS A 14 23.51 -1.54 24.02
C LYS A 14 22.60 -2.62 23.42
N GLU A 15 21.30 -2.54 23.70
CA GLU A 15 20.28 -3.47 23.19
C GLU A 15 19.99 -3.26 21.69
N ALA A 16 20.42 -2.11 21.18
CA ALA A 16 20.19 -1.60 19.83
C ALA A 16 21.35 -1.91 18.86
N SER A 17 22.43 -2.52 19.34
CA SER A 17 23.66 -2.72 18.56
C SER A 17 23.50 -3.80 17.50
N GLY A 18 23.71 -3.44 16.23
CA GLY A 18 23.69 -4.38 15.09
C GLY A 18 22.30 -4.80 14.61
N GLN A 19 21.24 -4.11 15.05
CA GLN A 19 19.88 -4.35 14.59
C GLN A 19 19.21 -3.08 14.07
N PRO A 20 18.35 -3.18 13.04
CA PRO A 20 17.51 -2.07 12.62
C PRO A 20 16.48 -1.76 13.71
N ILE A 21 16.31 -0.48 14.01
CA ILE A 21 15.36 -0.02 15.06
C ILE A 21 14.36 0.92 14.42
N VAL A 22 13.10 0.65 14.68
CA VAL A 22 11.97 1.51 14.36
C VAL A 22 11.47 2.11 15.67
N ILE A 23 11.45 3.45 15.75
CA ILE A 23 10.86 4.15 16.89
C ILE A 23 9.53 4.75 16.43
N GLU A 24 8.44 4.23 16.99
CA GLU A 24 7.11 4.81 16.81
C GLU A 24 6.89 5.91 17.85
N GLY A 25 6.78 7.16 17.38
CA GLY A 25 6.41 8.27 18.24
C GLY A 25 4.91 8.27 18.53
N ASN A 26 4.50 8.67 19.74
CA ASN A 26 3.09 8.88 20.13
C ASN A 26 2.31 9.93 19.30
N LYS A 27 2.92 10.49 18.24
CA LYS A 27 2.27 11.35 17.24
C LYS A 27 2.70 10.87 15.84
N PRO A 28 1.77 10.42 14.98
CA PRO A 28 2.02 9.48 13.88
C PRO A 28 2.67 10.07 12.62
N ASN A 29 3.17 11.31 12.66
CA ASN A 29 3.61 11.98 11.43
C ASN A 29 5.12 11.88 11.16
N VAL A 30 5.87 11.11 11.95
CA VAL A 30 7.31 10.91 11.77
C VAL A 30 7.72 9.49 12.11
N THR A 31 8.15 8.74 11.09
CA THR A 31 8.83 7.46 11.26
C THR A 31 10.33 7.70 11.38
N ILE A 32 10.97 7.20 12.44
CA ILE A 32 12.42 7.31 12.65
C ILE A 32 13.05 5.94 12.41
N MET A 33 14.08 5.91 11.55
CA MET A 33 14.84 4.70 11.25
C MET A 33 16.32 4.87 11.58
N GLY A 34 16.87 3.95 12.36
CA GLY A 34 18.30 3.85 12.62
C GLY A 34 19.00 2.99 11.57
N LEU A 35 20.08 3.51 10.98
CA LEU A 35 20.92 2.80 10.01
C LEU A 35 22.34 2.65 10.59
N GLU A 36 22.92 1.47 10.46
CA GLU A 36 24.26 1.21 10.98
C GLU A 36 25.33 2.00 10.20
N PRO A 37 26.36 2.56 10.87
CA PRO A 37 27.46 3.24 10.17
C PRO A 37 28.24 2.36 9.19
N GLY A 38 28.10 1.02 9.31
CA GLY A 38 28.68 0.00 8.43
C GLY A 38 27.91 -0.25 7.13
N PHE A 39 26.77 0.41 6.92
CA PHE A 39 25.97 0.36 5.69
C PHE A 39 26.62 1.19 4.56
N ARG A 40 27.93 1.02 4.37
CA ARG A 40 28.75 1.75 3.39
C ARG A 40 29.03 0.94 2.13
N ASP A 41 29.03 -0.40 2.24
CA ASP A 41 29.36 -1.28 1.12
C ASP A 41 28.17 -1.58 0.21
N HIS A 42 26.95 -1.20 0.62
CA HIS A 42 25.72 -1.41 -0.14
C HIS A 42 24.76 -0.20 -0.11
N PRO A 43 25.20 0.98 -0.60
CA PRO A 43 24.37 2.18 -0.67
C PRO A 43 23.06 1.97 -1.46
N GLU A 44 23.02 1.00 -2.38
CA GLU A 44 21.83 0.60 -3.13
C GLU A 44 20.72 0.02 -2.24
N TYR A 45 21.07 -0.72 -1.19
CA TYR A 45 20.08 -1.27 -0.24
C TYR A 45 19.59 -0.20 0.72
N LEU A 46 20.44 0.77 1.05
CA LEU A 46 20.07 1.95 1.83
C LEU A 46 19.09 2.83 1.05
N TYR A 47 19.39 3.09 -0.22
CA TYR A 47 18.46 3.78 -1.12
C TYR A 47 17.15 3.01 -1.28
N ARG A 48 17.17 1.68 -1.42
CA ARG A 48 15.95 0.89 -1.51
C ARG A 48 15.10 0.97 -0.24
N LEU A 49 15.70 0.89 0.94
CA LEU A 49 14.98 1.01 2.21
C LEU A 49 14.43 2.43 2.41
N LEU A 50 15.25 3.46 2.18
CA LEU A 50 14.80 4.86 2.26
C LEU A 50 13.73 5.16 1.21
N SER A 51 13.87 4.64 0.00
CA SER A 51 12.85 4.76 -1.04
C SER A 51 11.57 4.07 -0.62
N ASN A 52 11.58 2.83 -0.15
CA ASN A 52 10.36 2.17 0.31
C ASN A 52 9.67 2.98 1.42
N VAL A 53 10.42 3.59 2.32
CA VAL A 53 9.89 4.33 3.47
C VAL A 53 9.37 5.70 3.09
N ILE A 54 10.13 6.45 2.28
CA ILE A 54 9.72 7.75 1.75
C ILE A 54 8.57 7.56 0.75
N PHE A 55 8.57 6.49 -0.03
CA PHE A 55 7.55 6.25 -1.05
C PHE A 55 6.24 5.69 -0.44
N THR A 56 6.31 4.87 0.61
CA THR A 56 5.13 4.50 1.41
C THR A 56 4.54 5.73 2.15
N SER A 57 5.34 6.73 2.52
CA SER A 57 4.85 7.91 3.26
C SER A 57 4.60 9.16 2.40
N SER A 58 4.92 9.15 1.10
CA SER A 58 4.92 10.36 0.27
C SER A 58 4.56 10.15 -1.21
N GLN A 59 4.03 8.98 -1.59
CA GLN A 59 3.53 8.78 -2.95
C GLN A 59 2.01 8.75 -2.92
N VAL A 60 1.42 9.44 -3.90
CA VAL A 60 0.24 8.87 -4.57
C VAL A 60 0.71 7.48 -5.03
N GLU A 61 0.38 6.42 -4.29
CA GLU A 61 0.67 5.07 -4.74
C GLU A 61 0.06 4.95 -6.13
N LEU A 62 0.90 4.78 -7.16
CA LEU A 62 0.41 4.36 -8.46
C LEU A 62 -0.33 3.05 -8.18
N VAL A 63 -1.66 3.07 -8.32
CA VAL A 63 -2.46 1.86 -8.16
C VAL A 63 -2.08 0.96 -9.32
N THR A 64 -1.30 -0.08 -9.03
CA THR A 64 -0.99 -1.13 -10.00
C THR A 64 -2.08 -2.20 -9.98
N PRO A 65 -2.21 -3.00 -11.05
CA PRO A 65 -3.06 -4.19 -11.06
C PRO A 65 -2.86 -5.10 -9.84
N GLU A 66 -1.61 -5.33 -9.41
CA GLU A 66 -1.29 -6.19 -8.26
C GLU A 66 -1.76 -5.60 -6.94
N ARG A 67 -1.73 -4.27 -6.81
CA ARG A 67 -2.24 -3.59 -5.62
C ARG A 67 -3.73 -3.83 -5.45
N ALA A 68 -4.51 -3.89 -6.54
CA ALA A 68 -5.94 -4.17 -6.45
C ALA A 68 -6.21 -5.55 -5.82
N LEU A 69 -5.41 -6.56 -6.18
CA LEU A 69 -5.51 -7.90 -5.56
C LEU A 69 -5.15 -7.87 -4.07
N MET A 70 -4.06 -7.19 -3.71
CA MET A 70 -3.64 -7.02 -2.31
C MET A 70 -4.71 -6.26 -1.48
N THR A 71 -5.34 -5.24 -2.04
CA THR A 71 -6.45 -4.53 -1.39
C THR A 71 -7.60 -5.49 -1.09
N ILE A 72 -7.98 -6.36 -2.03
CA ILE A 72 -9.03 -7.35 -1.81
C ILE A 72 -8.64 -8.31 -0.69
N GLU A 73 -7.43 -8.87 -0.72
CA GLU A 73 -6.94 -9.78 0.32
C GLU A 73 -6.98 -9.15 1.72
N ASN A 74 -6.50 -7.92 1.86
CA ASN A 74 -6.54 -7.18 3.12
C ASN A 74 -7.97 -6.95 3.62
N LEU A 75 -8.91 -6.66 2.72
CA LEU A 75 -10.32 -6.46 3.08
C LEU A 75 -11.03 -7.76 3.46
N VAL A 76 -10.61 -8.89 2.88
CA VAL A 76 -11.06 -10.23 3.29
C VAL A 76 -10.58 -10.53 4.71
N ASP A 77 -9.30 -10.33 4.98
CA ASP A 77 -8.71 -10.55 6.31
C ASP A 77 -9.33 -9.64 7.38
N ALA A 78 -9.77 -8.44 6.99
CA ALA A 78 -10.48 -7.50 7.85
C ALA A 78 -12.00 -7.78 7.97
N GLU A 79 -12.50 -8.88 7.40
CA GLU A 79 -13.92 -9.26 7.40
C GLU A 79 -14.86 -8.18 6.81
N GLN A 80 -14.37 -7.37 5.87
CA GLN A 80 -15.13 -6.28 5.27
C GLN A 80 -15.90 -6.67 4.00
N ILE A 81 -15.68 -7.88 3.49
CA ILE A 81 -16.41 -8.46 2.35
C ILE A 81 -17.29 -9.61 2.87
N TYR A 82 -18.60 -9.53 2.63
CA TYR A 82 -19.59 -10.36 3.35
C TYR A 82 -19.88 -11.71 2.69
N TYR A 83 -19.56 -11.86 1.40
CA TYR A 83 -19.92 -13.04 0.63
C TYR A 83 -18.69 -13.60 -0.09
N ALA A 84 -18.48 -14.91 0.02
CA ALA A 84 -17.41 -15.60 -0.73
C ALA A 84 -17.53 -15.39 -2.24
N SER A 85 -18.77 -15.37 -2.77
CA SER A 85 -19.01 -15.09 -4.18
C SER A 85 -18.64 -13.67 -4.62
N THR A 86 -18.57 -12.71 -3.68
CA THR A 86 -18.09 -11.36 -3.94
C THR A 86 -16.56 -11.35 -3.98
N ILE A 87 -15.91 -12.07 -3.07
CA ILE A 87 -14.45 -12.27 -3.07
C ILE A 87 -14.03 -12.88 -4.41
N ASP A 88 -14.62 -14.02 -4.80
CA ASP A 88 -14.29 -14.72 -6.04
C ASP A 88 -14.37 -13.81 -7.27
N ARG A 89 -15.38 -12.94 -7.33
CA ARG A 89 -15.60 -12.04 -8.48
C ARG A 89 -14.64 -10.86 -8.51
N LEU A 90 -14.35 -10.29 -7.34
CA LEU A 90 -13.38 -9.20 -7.23
C LEU A 90 -11.98 -9.72 -7.54
N THR A 91 -11.60 -10.86 -6.96
CA THR A 91 -10.32 -11.53 -7.21
C THR A 91 -10.16 -11.87 -8.69
N ALA A 92 -11.13 -12.55 -9.31
CA ALA A 92 -11.06 -12.90 -10.73
C ALA A 92 -10.94 -11.67 -11.64
N ALA A 93 -11.57 -10.55 -11.27
CA ALA A 93 -11.47 -9.30 -12.01
C ALA A 93 -10.11 -8.63 -11.85
N ALA A 94 -9.53 -8.66 -10.64
CA ALA A 94 -8.19 -8.16 -10.37
C ALA A 94 -7.12 -9.02 -11.07
N GLU A 95 -7.24 -10.35 -11.03
CA GLU A 95 -6.35 -11.27 -11.75
C GLU A 95 -6.40 -11.03 -13.26
N ARG A 96 -7.60 -10.85 -13.82
CA ARG A 96 -7.78 -10.50 -15.23
C ARG A 96 -7.12 -9.16 -15.56
N LEU A 97 -7.23 -8.17 -14.68
CA LEU A 97 -6.56 -6.89 -14.84
C LEU A 97 -5.04 -7.03 -14.86
N ILE A 98 -4.48 -7.88 -13.99
CA ILE A 98 -3.04 -8.19 -13.97
C ILE A 98 -2.61 -8.89 -15.27
N GLU A 99 -3.41 -9.83 -15.76
CA GLU A 99 -3.09 -10.60 -16.98
C GLU A 99 -3.21 -9.76 -18.25
N GLU A 100 -4.28 -8.99 -18.39
CA GLU A 100 -4.61 -8.26 -19.61
C GLU A 100 -3.98 -6.86 -19.68
N ASP A 101 -3.65 -6.27 -18.53
CA ASP A 101 -2.94 -4.98 -18.37
C ASP A 101 -3.44 -3.88 -19.32
N ASN A 102 -4.76 -3.71 -19.40
CA ASN A 102 -5.38 -2.77 -20.32
C ASN A 102 -6.64 -2.10 -19.76
N TYR A 103 -7.11 -1.07 -20.47
CA TYR A 103 -8.27 -0.27 -20.09
C TYR A 103 -9.57 -1.09 -19.96
N ASP A 104 -9.81 -2.06 -20.85
CA ASP A 104 -11.04 -2.84 -20.83
C ASP A 104 -11.12 -3.74 -19.58
N ALA A 105 -9.98 -4.30 -19.15
CA ALA A 105 -9.87 -5.04 -17.91
C ALA A 105 -10.06 -4.12 -16.69
N ALA A 106 -9.47 -2.91 -16.70
CA ALA A 106 -9.65 -1.93 -15.62
C ALA A 106 -11.11 -1.48 -15.51
N ARG A 107 -11.77 -1.29 -16.65
CA ARG A 107 -13.21 -0.99 -16.72
C ARG A 107 -14.07 -2.15 -16.25
N ASN A 108 -13.68 -3.39 -16.54
CA ASN A 108 -14.36 -4.57 -16.02
C ASN A 108 -14.27 -4.62 -14.49
N TYR A 109 -13.09 -4.38 -13.92
CA TYR A 109 -12.88 -4.31 -12.48
C TYR A 109 -13.77 -3.24 -11.83
N TRP A 110 -13.78 -2.01 -12.37
CA TRP A 110 -14.66 -0.94 -11.90
C TRP A 110 -16.14 -1.34 -11.91
N ASN A 111 -16.62 -1.94 -13.00
CA ASN A 111 -18.01 -2.40 -13.10
C ASN A 111 -18.37 -3.42 -12.02
N ILE A 112 -17.45 -4.33 -11.70
CA ILE A 112 -17.66 -5.35 -10.66
C ILE A 112 -17.71 -4.71 -9.28
N VAL A 113 -16.80 -3.78 -8.96
CA VAL A 113 -16.84 -3.02 -7.70
C VAL A 113 -18.19 -2.30 -7.53
N ILE A 114 -18.64 -1.57 -8.55
CA ILE A 114 -19.93 -0.86 -8.50
C ILE A 114 -21.12 -1.81 -8.37
N TRP A 115 -21.10 -2.92 -9.09
CA TRP A 115 -22.17 -3.91 -9.03
C TRP A 115 -22.28 -4.56 -7.65
N GLN A 116 -21.15 -4.94 -7.05
CA GLN A 116 -21.11 -5.53 -5.71
C GLN A 116 -21.52 -4.55 -4.61
N TRP A 117 -21.17 -3.27 -4.76
CA TRP A 117 -21.66 -2.21 -3.87
C TRP A 117 -23.18 -2.11 -3.89
N ASN A 118 -23.80 -2.12 -5.07
CA ASN A 118 -25.26 -2.07 -5.21
C ASN A 118 -25.98 -3.30 -4.63
N LEU A 119 -25.25 -4.41 -4.43
CA LEU A 119 -25.73 -5.61 -3.76
C LEU A 119 -25.46 -5.59 -2.24
N ASN A 120 -24.92 -4.51 -1.68
CA ASN A 120 -24.51 -4.39 -0.28
C ASN A 120 -23.59 -5.53 0.17
N SER A 121 -22.63 -5.92 -0.69
CA SER A 121 -21.80 -7.11 -0.50
C SER A 121 -20.50 -6.89 0.27
N PHE A 122 -20.22 -5.65 0.66
CA PHE A 122 -19.08 -5.27 1.50
C PHE A 122 -19.38 -3.96 2.25
N SER A 123 -18.55 -3.64 3.23
CA SER A 123 -18.67 -2.43 4.05
C SER A 123 -18.50 -1.14 3.23
N ARG A 124 -18.86 0.00 3.83
CA ARG A 124 -18.64 1.31 3.20
C ARG A 124 -17.16 1.64 3.10
N GLU A 125 -16.38 1.20 4.08
CA GLU A 125 -14.93 1.35 4.15
C GLU A 125 -14.28 0.60 2.97
N ALA A 126 -14.61 -0.70 2.82
CA ALA A 126 -14.18 -1.52 1.69
C ALA A 126 -14.59 -0.91 0.34
N TYR A 127 -15.82 -0.42 0.21
CA TYR A 127 -16.25 0.27 -1.01
C TYR A 127 -15.38 1.47 -1.35
N THR A 128 -15.03 2.27 -0.34
CA THR A 128 -14.25 3.49 -0.53
C THR A 128 -12.85 3.16 -1.05
N GLU A 129 -12.22 2.13 -0.50
CA GLU A 129 -10.90 1.67 -0.94
C GLU A 129 -10.95 1.05 -2.35
N LEU A 130 -11.83 0.06 -2.57
CA LEU A 130 -11.96 -0.61 -3.87
C LEU A 130 -12.32 0.36 -5.00
N ARG A 131 -13.17 1.34 -4.71
CA ARG A 131 -13.54 2.37 -5.68
C ARG A 131 -12.37 3.30 -6.00
N ALA A 132 -11.64 3.76 -4.99
CA ALA A 132 -10.48 4.63 -5.20
C ALA A 132 -9.41 3.93 -6.05
N ASP A 133 -9.22 2.63 -5.85
CA ASP A 133 -8.33 1.81 -6.65
C ASP A 133 -8.81 1.73 -8.10
N ALA A 134 -10.09 1.39 -8.30
CA ALA A 134 -10.67 1.28 -9.63
C ALA A 134 -10.64 2.60 -10.42
N GLU A 135 -10.91 3.74 -9.77
CA GLU A 135 -10.85 5.07 -10.42
C GLU A 135 -9.42 5.45 -10.83
N GLN A 136 -8.41 5.13 -10.00
CA GLN A 136 -7.02 5.40 -10.34
C GLN A 136 -6.51 4.49 -11.47
N LEU A 137 -6.89 3.22 -11.48
CA LEU A 137 -6.57 2.29 -12.57
C LEU A 137 -7.18 2.75 -13.90
N LEU A 138 -8.45 3.17 -13.89
CA LEU A 138 -9.08 3.74 -15.09
C LEU A 138 -8.31 4.95 -15.62
N ALA A 139 -7.96 5.89 -14.74
CA ALA A 139 -7.21 7.09 -15.13
C ALA A 139 -5.81 6.74 -15.68
N TYR A 140 -5.15 5.71 -15.13
CA TYR A 140 -3.86 5.24 -15.60
C TYR A 140 -3.90 4.68 -17.02
N TYR A 141 -4.91 3.88 -17.36
CA TYR A 141 -5.04 3.31 -18.71
C TYR A 141 -5.71 4.23 -19.74
N GLU A 142 -6.27 5.37 -19.34
CA GLU A 142 -6.79 6.40 -20.27
C GLU A 142 -5.71 7.32 -20.84
N SER A 143 -4.56 7.44 -20.16
CA SER A 143 -3.45 8.35 -20.52
C SER A 143 -2.46 7.73 -21.50
#